data_AF-A0A2E0T0M2-F1
#
_entry.id   AF-A0A2E0T0M2-F1
#
_cell.length_a   1.000
_cell.length_b   1.000
_cell.length_c   1.000
_cell.angle_alpha   90.00
_cell.angle_beta   90.00
_cell.angle_gamma   90.00
#
_symmetry.space_group_name_H-M   'P 1'
#
loop_
_entity.id
_entity.type
_entity.pdbx_description
1 polymer ?
#
loop_
_entity_poly.entity_id
_entity_poly.type
_entity_poly.pdbx_seq_one_letter_code
_entity_poly.pdbx_strand_id
1 'polypeptide(L)'
;MSPTTNTPASPQRPRPRGSRRPSATEPMATDDLRESVRHLPDQLRDIAVAAADLDQLPDAEGIESVVVLGTGGARVAGDVIEAICELRATVPIVATGARCPAWVSDRTLAIVVSPSGDDPGVVAAAEAALDTAHAIVVVTSGGTLGTAAAAWGVPVVPVDPDAGPAAGLGAAIVPVLVLLERLGFVSGMTRTVSDAATQIAERLDSLFDSPRVRLLAELLPGRLALVTAAGSIGKHAARRWVQELDQVGGIAAVRRRLPTGQVDAEAGARLADTTRNGAVLVLLRHDAEPDGLDGGVALARERFDHVVEIHADGEGPLAQLLDLVLVADAVAAALRERDTTD
;
A
#
# COMPACT_ATOMS: atom_id res chain seq x y z
N MET A 1 56.92 -49.91 22.83
CA MET A 1 56.18 -50.54 21.71
C MET A 1 54.69 -50.40 22.00
N SER A 2 54.00 -49.52 21.27
CA SER A 2 52.54 -49.44 21.07
C SER A 2 52.33 -48.40 19.95
N PRO A 3 51.59 -48.70 18.87
CA PRO A 3 51.55 -47.85 17.68
C PRO A 3 50.43 -46.81 17.78
N THR A 4 50.72 -45.54 17.50
CA THR A 4 49.72 -44.51 17.25
C THR A 4 49.17 -44.66 15.83
N THR A 5 47.88 -44.96 15.75
CA THR A 5 47.10 -45.04 14.52
C THR A 5 46.90 -43.66 13.90
N ASN A 6 47.17 -43.57 12.61
CA ASN A 6 46.99 -42.39 11.77
C ASN A 6 45.58 -42.48 11.13
N THR A 7 44.68 -41.53 11.45
CA THR A 7 43.36 -41.43 10.82
C THR A 7 43.36 -40.23 9.86
N PRO A 8 43.05 -40.40 8.57
CA PRO A 8 43.06 -39.28 7.62
C PRO A 8 41.81 -38.41 7.79
N ALA A 9 42.00 -37.10 7.77
CA ALA A 9 40.95 -36.09 7.85
C ALA A 9 40.01 -36.17 6.63
N SER A 10 38.70 -36.19 6.88
CA SER A 10 37.67 -36.13 5.85
C SER A 10 37.61 -34.71 5.22
N PRO A 11 37.37 -34.59 3.91
CA PRO A 11 37.32 -33.28 3.24
C PRO A 11 36.06 -32.51 3.65
N GLN A 12 36.26 -31.28 4.15
CA GLN A 12 35.17 -30.36 4.49
C GLN A 12 34.41 -29.95 3.21
N ARG A 13 33.10 -30.17 3.20
CA ARG A 13 32.20 -29.66 2.16
C ARG A 13 32.16 -28.12 2.22
N PRO A 14 32.12 -27.42 1.07
CA PRO A 14 32.02 -25.97 1.05
C PRO A 14 30.69 -25.53 1.66
N ARG A 15 30.75 -24.52 2.56
CA ARG A 15 29.56 -23.89 3.13
C ARG A 15 28.75 -23.21 2.02
N PRO A 16 27.42 -23.36 1.98
CA PRO A 16 26.61 -22.64 1.01
C PRO A 16 26.80 -21.14 1.25
N ARG A 17 27.03 -20.38 0.16
CA ARG A 17 27.09 -18.92 0.19
C ARG A 17 25.76 -18.44 0.76
N GLY A 18 25.81 -17.74 1.90
CA GLY A 18 24.63 -17.15 2.50
C GLY A 18 23.94 -16.24 1.49
N SER A 19 22.65 -16.47 1.27
CA SER A 19 21.78 -15.50 0.63
C SER A 19 21.81 -14.24 1.49
N ARG A 20 22.40 -13.18 0.95
CA ARG A 20 22.31 -11.84 1.53
C ARG A 20 20.84 -11.44 1.43
N ARG A 21 20.15 -11.35 2.58
CA ARG A 21 18.82 -10.72 2.62
C ARG A 21 18.96 -9.29 2.08
N PRO A 22 18.12 -8.83 1.15
CA PRO A 22 18.08 -7.43 0.79
C PRO A 22 17.74 -6.65 2.06
N SER A 23 18.55 -5.64 2.40
CA SER A 23 18.15 -4.66 3.42
C SER A 23 16.92 -3.90 2.91
N ALA A 24 16.04 -3.44 3.80
CA ALA A 24 14.78 -2.74 3.50
C ALA A 24 14.93 -1.37 2.77
N THR A 25 16.04 -1.16 2.05
CA THR A 25 16.44 0.12 1.44
C THR A 25 17.05 -0.03 0.04
N GLU A 26 17.24 -1.25 -0.47
CA GLU A 26 17.62 -1.44 -1.89
C GLU A 26 16.36 -1.47 -2.77
N PRO A 27 16.33 -0.73 -3.90
CA PRO A 27 15.22 -0.81 -4.84
C PRO A 27 15.07 -2.24 -5.34
N MET A 28 13.86 -2.77 -5.23
CA MET A 28 13.57 -4.15 -5.67
C MET A 28 13.74 -4.25 -7.19
N ALA A 29 14.31 -5.37 -7.67
CA ALA A 29 14.51 -5.57 -9.10
C ALA A 29 13.16 -5.63 -9.85
N THR A 30 13.14 -5.25 -11.13
CA THR A 30 11.88 -5.18 -11.89
C THR A 30 11.17 -6.53 -12.02
N ASP A 31 11.92 -7.62 -12.20
CA ASP A 31 11.35 -8.96 -12.27
C ASP A 31 10.72 -9.38 -10.93
N ASP A 32 11.37 -9.04 -9.80
CA ASP A 32 10.85 -9.27 -8.45
C ASP A 32 9.56 -8.47 -8.20
N LEU A 33 9.42 -7.26 -8.77
CA LEU A 33 8.20 -6.45 -8.68
C LEU A 33 7.05 -7.06 -9.48
N ARG A 34 7.33 -7.50 -10.70
CA ARG A 34 6.34 -8.19 -11.54
C ARG A 34 5.87 -9.49 -10.88
N GLU A 35 6.78 -10.27 -10.33
CA GLU A 35 6.45 -11.52 -9.64
C GLU A 35 5.63 -11.25 -8.36
N SER A 36 6.03 -10.26 -7.54
CA SER A 36 5.25 -9.85 -6.37
C SER A 36 3.83 -9.41 -6.72
N VAL A 37 3.65 -8.69 -7.83
CA VAL A 37 2.34 -8.24 -8.30
C VAL A 37 1.51 -9.42 -8.83
N ARG A 38 2.14 -10.42 -9.47
CA ARG A 38 1.46 -11.63 -9.95
C ARG A 38 0.86 -12.48 -8.82
N HIS A 39 1.51 -12.54 -7.67
CA HIS A 39 1.02 -13.29 -6.51
C HIS A 39 -0.01 -12.56 -5.66
N LEU A 40 -0.24 -11.27 -5.91
CA LEU A 40 -1.14 -10.44 -5.11
C LEU A 40 -2.55 -11.04 -4.97
N PRO A 41 -3.23 -11.52 -6.03
CA PRO A 41 -4.59 -12.07 -5.90
C PRO A 41 -4.69 -13.24 -4.91
N ASP A 42 -3.73 -14.16 -4.95
CA ASP A 42 -3.73 -15.34 -4.08
C ASP A 42 -3.40 -14.92 -2.64
N GLN A 43 -2.44 -14.01 -2.47
CA GLN A 43 -2.13 -13.44 -1.16
C GLN A 43 -3.32 -12.73 -0.53
N LEU A 44 -4.07 -11.93 -1.29
CA LEU A 44 -5.28 -11.27 -0.78
C LEU A 44 -6.31 -12.29 -0.25
N ARG A 45 -6.45 -13.44 -0.93
CA ARG A 45 -7.36 -14.51 -0.50
C ARG A 45 -6.84 -15.24 0.74
N ASP A 46 -5.57 -15.62 0.75
CA ASP A 46 -4.94 -16.31 1.88
C ASP A 46 -4.97 -15.47 3.16
N ILE A 47 -4.68 -14.18 3.02
CA ILE A 47 -4.75 -13.22 4.13
C ILE A 47 -6.19 -13.05 4.63
N ALA A 48 -7.18 -13.01 3.72
CA ALA A 48 -8.58 -12.92 4.09
C ALA A 48 -9.03 -14.15 4.89
N VAL A 49 -8.60 -15.35 4.49
CA VAL A 49 -8.87 -16.60 5.22
C VAL A 49 -8.21 -16.55 6.62
N ALA A 50 -6.93 -16.18 6.71
CA ALA A 50 -6.23 -16.09 7.99
C ALA A 50 -6.89 -15.09 8.95
N ALA A 51 -7.36 -13.94 8.44
CA ALA A 51 -8.08 -12.96 9.25
C ALA A 51 -9.50 -13.42 9.63
N ALA A 52 -10.14 -14.23 8.79
CA ALA A 52 -11.45 -14.82 9.06
C ALA A 52 -11.39 -15.91 10.14
N ASP A 53 -10.31 -16.68 10.17
CA ASP A 53 -10.07 -17.78 11.11
C ASP A 53 -9.53 -17.33 12.48
N LEU A 54 -9.32 -16.02 12.69
CA LEU A 54 -8.83 -15.52 13.97
C LEU A 54 -9.85 -15.80 15.09
N ASP A 55 -9.47 -16.64 16.05
CA ASP A 55 -10.26 -16.94 17.25
C ASP A 55 -10.25 -15.76 18.25
N GLN A 56 -11.32 -15.65 19.05
CA GLN A 56 -11.43 -14.70 20.17
C GLN A 56 -11.20 -13.23 19.80
N LEU A 57 -12.06 -12.69 18.93
CA LEU A 57 -12.12 -11.25 18.70
C LEU A 57 -12.57 -10.51 19.98
N PRO A 58 -12.12 -9.26 20.18
CA PRO A 58 -12.64 -8.43 21.26
C PRO A 58 -14.14 -8.21 21.09
N ASP A 59 -14.82 -7.99 22.22
CA ASP A 59 -16.22 -7.59 22.18
C ASP A 59 -16.34 -6.24 21.45
N ALA A 60 -17.27 -6.16 20.50
CA ALA A 60 -17.55 -4.92 19.78
C ALA A 60 -18.46 -3.99 20.59
N GLU A 61 -19.12 -4.48 21.65
CA GLU A 61 -20.02 -3.69 22.47
C GLU A 61 -19.29 -2.52 23.15
N GLY A 62 -19.80 -1.30 22.95
CA GLY A 62 -19.25 -0.09 23.55
C GLY A 62 -18.10 0.57 22.78
N ILE A 63 -17.64 -0.04 21.68
CA ILE A 63 -16.66 0.57 20.78
C ILE A 63 -17.36 1.63 19.91
N GLU A 64 -16.87 2.86 19.97
CA GLU A 64 -17.40 4.02 19.24
C GLU A 64 -16.42 4.57 18.20
N SER A 65 -15.20 4.05 18.15
CA SER A 65 -14.17 4.50 17.21
C SER A 65 -13.13 3.42 16.97
N VAL A 66 -12.50 3.44 15.80
CA VAL A 66 -11.35 2.58 15.47
C VAL A 66 -10.16 3.43 15.09
N VAL A 67 -8.99 3.14 15.68
CA VAL A 67 -7.71 3.67 15.23
C VAL A 67 -6.90 2.58 14.56
N VAL A 68 -6.36 2.86 13.37
CA VAL A 68 -5.37 2.00 12.71
C VAL A 68 -3.99 2.64 12.89
N LEU A 69 -3.06 1.93 13.50
CA LEU A 69 -1.70 2.42 13.81
C LEU A 69 -0.68 1.71 12.91
N GLY A 70 0.15 2.46 12.19
CA GLY A 70 1.20 1.86 11.37
C GLY A 70 2.01 2.88 10.55
N THR A 71 3.19 2.47 10.08
CA THR A 71 4.10 3.30 9.26
C THR A 71 4.30 2.69 7.87
N GLY A 72 4.91 3.45 6.96
CA GLY A 72 5.26 2.95 5.61
C GLY A 72 4.05 2.42 4.84
N GLY A 73 4.13 1.18 4.36
CA GLY A 73 3.03 0.50 3.65
C GLY A 73 1.74 0.42 4.48
N ALA A 74 1.82 0.28 5.80
CA ALA A 74 0.65 0.30 6.68
C ALA A 74 -0.03 1.67 6.72
N ARG A 75 0.71 2.76 6.52
CA ARG A 75 0.14 4.11 6.43
C ARG A 75 -0.62 4.32 5.11
N VAL A 76 -0.17 3.68 4.03
CA VAL A 76 -0.86 3.64 2.72
C VAL A 76 -2.08 2.72 2.80
N ALA A 77 -1.98 1.60 3.51
CA ALA A 77 -3.12 0.72 3.76
C ALA A 77 -4.19 1.40 4.63
N GLY A 78 -3.79 2.11 5.68
CA GLY A 78 -4.71 2.89 6.50
C GLY A 78 -5.48 3.94 5.71
N ASP A 79 -4.79 4.60 4.77
CA ASP A 79 -5.37 5.51 3.77
C ASP A 79 -6.45 4.81 2.92
N VAL A 80 -6.18 3.58 2.43
CA VAL A 80 -7.17 2.76 1.71
C VAL A 80 -8.37 2.40 2.58
N ILE A 81 -8.10 1.96 3.81
CA ILE A 81 -9.13 1.56 4.78
C ILE A 81 -10.04 2.75 5.08
N GLU A 82 -9.48 3.94 5.33
CA GLU A 82 -10.25 5.18 5.51
C GLU A 82 -11.16 5.44 4.31
N ALA A 83 -10.64 5.37 3.08
CA ALA A 83 -11.44 5.64 1.87
C ALA A 83 -12.61 4.67 1.69
N ILE A 84 -12.40 3.38 1.95
CA ILE A 84 -13.44 2.36 1.84
C ILE A 84 -14.46 2.51 2.97
N CYS A 85 -13.97 2.77 4.19
CA CYS A 85 -14.79 2.87 5.39
C CYS A 85 -15.57 4.18 5.47
N GLU A 86 -15.08 5.28 4.89
CA GLU A 86 -15.81 6.55 4.76
C GLU A 86 -17.19 6.35 4.13
N LEU A 87 -17.31 5.39 3.20
CA LEU A 87 -18.55 5.10 2.48
C LEU A 87 -19.47 4.10 3.19
N ARG A 88 -18.98 3.37 4.20
CA ARG A 88 -19.64 2.14 4.70
C ARG A 88 -19.65 1.96 6.21
N ALA A 89 -18.74 2.59 6.95
CA ALA A 89 -18.51 2.28 8.35
C ALA A 89 -19.58 2.87 9.27
N THR A 90 -19.89 2.13 10.34
CA THR A 90 -20.86 2.53 11.37
C THR A 90 -20.24 3.39 12.47
N VAL A 91 -18.91 3.39 12.59
CA VAL A 91 -18.12 4.20 13.52
C VAL A 91 -16.99 4.92 12.78
N PRO A 92 -16.45 6.03 13.32
CA PRO A 92 -15.27 6.67 12.76
C PRO A 92 -14.07 5.72 12.76
N ILE A 93 -13.40 5.62 11.61
CA ILE A 93 -12.17 4.84 11.44
C ILE A 93 -11.08 5.80 10.99
N VAL A 94 -10.00 5.87 11.76
CA VAL A 94 -8.91 6.82 11.52
C VAL A 94 -7.58 6.09 11.52
N ALA A 95 -6.86 6.20 10.41
CA ALA A 95 -5.53 5.68 10.24
C ALA A 95 -4.46 6.73 10.56
N THR A 96 -3.54 6.36 11.44
CA THR A 96 -2.47 7.24 11.89
C THR A 96 -1.10 6.55 11.79
N GLY A 97 -0.06 7.28 12.18
CA GLY A 97 1.33 6.80 12.08
C GLY A 97 1.76 5.97 13.29
N ALA A 98 3.06 5.98 13.55
CA ALA A 98 3.70 5.46 14.77
C ALA A 98 3.45 6.35 16.02
N ARG A 99 2.25 6.92 16.18
CA ARG A 99 1.87 7.67 17.38
C ARG A 99 0.40 7.43 17.70
N CYS A 100 0.14 6.92 18.91
CA CYS A 100 -1.22 6.78 19.42
C CYS A 100 -1.87 8.18 19.57
N PRO A 101 -3.03 8.44 18.95
CA PRO A 101 -3.72 9.72 19.07
C PRO A 101 -4.28 9.97 20.47
N ALA A 102 -4.31 11.24 20.89
CA ALA A 102 -4.81 11.64 22.22
C ALA A 102 -6.33 11.41 22.42
N TRP A 103 -7.09 11.13 21.36
CA TRP A 103 -8.52 10.83 21.46
C TRP A 103 -8.81 9.35 21.71
N VAL A 104 -7.80 8.47 21.62
CA VAL A 104 -7.95 7.05 21.94
C VAL A 104 -8.39 6.90 23.40
N SER A 105 -9.40 6.06 23.61
CA SER A 105 -10.08 5.88 24.90
C SER A 105 -10.55 4.45 25.11
N ASP A 106 -11.15 4.17 26.26
CA ASP A 106 -11.78 2.90 26.62
C ASP A 106 -13.02 2.55 25.76
N ARG A 107 -13.33 3.39 24.77
CA ARG A 107 -14.35 3.20 23.72
C ARG A 107 -13.73 3.09 22.32
N THR A 108 -12.42 2.87 22.22
CA THR A 108 -11.68 2.79 20.96
C THR A 108 -11.10 1.39 20.74
N LEU A 109 -11.27 0.85 19.53
CA LEU A 109 -10.49 -0.29 19.06
C LEU A 109 -9.18 0.18 18.45
N ALA A 110 -8.05 -0.36 18.88
CA ALA A 110 -6.77 -0.15 18.22
C ALA A 110 -6.40 -1.35 17.33
N ILE A 111 -6.16 -1.11 16.05
CA ILE A 111 -5.62 -2.11 15.12
C ILE A 111 -4.20 -1.70 14.75
N VAL A 112 -3.21 -2.45 15.21
CA VAL A 112 -1.79 -2.14 14.97
C VAL A 112 -1.27 -2.96 13.81
N VAL A 113 -0.80 -2.31 12.76
CA VAL A 113 -0.31 -2.95 11.54
C VAL A 113 1.19 -2.67 11.38
N SER A 114 1.99 -3.73 11.51
CA SER A 114 3.42 -3.69 11.26
C SER A 114 3.88 -5.04 10.72
N PRO A 115 4.02 -5.18 9.39
CA PRO A 115 4.43 -6.45 8.79
C PRO A 115 5.70 -7.00 9.41
N SER A 116 6.77 -6.21 9.56
CA SER A 116 8.02 -6.66 10.20
C SER A 116 7.92 -6.85 11.71
N GLY A 117 7.04 -6.10 12.37
CA GLY A 117 6.90 -6.10 13.83
C GLY A 117 8.04 -5.42 14.59
N ASP A 118 9.05 -4.87 13.90
CA ASP A 118 10.26 -4.32 14.53
C ASP A 118 10.40 -2.79 14.47
N ASP A 119 9.42 -2.08 13.90
CA ASP A 119 9.42 -0.60 13.91
C ASP A 119 9.24 -0.08 15.35
N PRO A 120 10.25 0.57 15.96
CA PRO A 120 10.19 0.99 17.36
C PRO A 120 9.09 2.02 17.62
N GLY A 121 8.76 2.85 16.63
CA GLY A 121 7.70 3.83 16.74
C GLY A 121 6.33 3.15 16.74
N VAL A 122 6.13 2.11 15.94
CA VAL A 122 4.87 1.35 15.95
C VAL A 122 4.72 0.54 17.24
N VAL A 123 5.80 -0.06 17.75
CA VAL A 123 5.79 -0.75 19.05
C VAL A 123 5.39 0.22 20.18
N ALA A 124 6.01 1.40 20.24
CA ALA A 124 5.66 2.42 21.24
C ALA A 124 4.21 2.92 21.11
N ALA A 125 3.70 3.04 19.87
CA ALA A 125 2.30 3.40 19.65
C ALA A 125 1.34 2.30 20.11
N ALA A 126 1.71 1.03 19.92
CA ALA A 126 0.93 -0.12 20.40
C ALA A 126 0.90 -0.17 21.93
N GLU A 127 2.03 0.05 22.60
CA GLU A 127 2.10 0.15 24.06
C GLU A 127 1.19 1.27 24.60
N ALA A 128 1.25 2.47 24.00
CA ALA A 128 0.38 3.57 24.41
C ALA A 128 -1.12 3.29 24.15
N ALA A 129 -1.43 2.55 23.09
CA ALA A 129 -2.81 2.14 22.81
C ALA A 129 -3.28 1.05 23.79
N LEU A 130 -2.42 0.10 24.19
CA LEU A 130 -2.76 -0.93 25.17
C LEU A 130 -3.23 -0.33 26.51
N ASP A 131 -2.60 0.76 26.93
CA ASP A 131 -2.91 1.42 28.20
C ASP A 131 -4.28 2.15 28.21
N THR A 132 -4.82 2.48 27.04
CA THR A 132 -5.95 3.42 26.90
C THR A 132 -7.14 2.89 26.11
N ALA A 133 -6.89 2.07 25.08
CA ALA A 133 -7.91 1.55 24.18
C ALA A 133 -8.80 0.53 24.88
N HIS A 134 -10.04 0.41 24.39
CA HIS A 134 -10.96 -0.66 24.79
C HIS A 134 -10.35 -2.04 24.54
N ALA A 135 -9.79 -2.20 23.35
CA ALA A 135 -9.19 -3.42 22.87
C ALA A 135 -8.11 -3.11 21.84
N ILE A 136 -7.20 -4.06 21.66
CA ILE A 136 -6.13 -4.01 20.67
C ILE A 136 -6.07 -5.31 19.89
N VAL A 137 -5.88 -5.21 18.58
CA VAL A 137 -5.58 -6.33 17.67
C VAL A 137 -4.32 -5.99 16.89
N VAL A 138 -3.43 -6.96 16.73
CA VAL A 138 -2.15 -6.77 16.08
C VAL A 138 -2.10 -7.54 14.75
N VAL A 139 -1.56 -6.92 13.71
CA VAL A 139 -1.31 -7.52 12.39
C VAL A 139 0.19 -7.47 12.13
N THR A 140 0.85 -8.63 12.17
CA THR A 140 2.31 -8.72 12.06
C THR A 140 2.79 -10.13 11.70
N SER A 141 3.98 -10.25 11.11
CA SER A 141 4.66 -11.54 10.95
C SER A 141 5.42 -11.98 12.21
N GLY A 142 5.50 -11.13 13.24
CA GLY A 142 6.16 -11.44 14.51
C GLY A 142 6.98 -10.26 15.04
N GLY A 143 8.28 -10.48 15.25
CA GLY A 143 9.21 -9.47 15.74
C GLY A 143 8.93 -9.00 17.17
N THR A 144 9.40 -7.80 17.47
CA THR A 144 9.24 -7.15 18.78
C THR A 144 7.75 -6.97 19.12
N LEU A 145 6.95 -6.50 18.16
CA LEU A 145 5.52 -6.29 18.31
C LEU A 145 4.77 -7.61 18.55
N GLY A 146 5.08 -8.67 17.79
CA GLY A 146 4.45 -9.98 17.98
C GLY A 146 4.78 -10.60 19.34
N THR A 147 6.01 -10.44 19.81
CA THR A 147 6.42 -10.87 21.16
C THR A 147 5.66 -10.11 22.24
N ALA A 148 5.51 -8.80 22.08
CA ALA A 148 4.76 -7.97 22.99
C ALA A 148 3.27 -8.33 23.00
N ALA A 149 2.65 -8.52 21.82
CA ALA A 149 1.26 -8.92 21.68
C ALA A 149 0.96 -10.25 22.37
N ALA A 150 1.84 -11.24 22.23
CA ALA A 150 1.73 -12.51 22.93
C ALA A 150 1.81 -12.34 24.46
N ALA A 151 2.68 -11.45 24.96
CA ALA A 151 2.79 -11.15 26.38
C ALA A 151 1.55 -10.42 26.93
N TRP A 152 0.91 -9.57 26.13
CA TRP A 152 -0.34 -8.88 26.47
C TRP A 152 -1.58 -9.79 26.39
N GLY A 153 -1.45 -10.95 25.74
CA GLY A 153 -2.57 -11.86 25.50
C GLY A 153 -3.60 -11.30 24.52
N VAL A 154 -3.17 -10.47 23.57
CA VAL A 154 -4.06 -9.80 22.60
C VAL A 154 -4.06 -10.55 21.26
N PRO A 155 -5.15 -10.52 20.49
CA PRO A 155 -5.23 -11.25 19.22
C PRO A 155 -4.19 -10.77 18.20
N VAL A 156 -3.58 -11.72 17.47
CA VAL A 156 -2.60 -11.46 16.42
C VAL A 156 -3.05 -12.09 15.11
N VAL A 157 -3.24 -11.27 14.08
CA VAL A 157 -3.38 -11.75 12.70
C VAL A 157 -1.99 -11.93 12.11
N PRO A 158 -1.57 -13.16 11.77
CA PRO A 158 -0.29 -13.39 11.13
C PRO A 158 -0.32 -12.84 9.70
N VAL A 159 0.80 -12.24 9.27
CA VAL A 159 1.05 -11.94 7.86
C VAL A 159 2.35 -12.57 7.41
N ASP A 160 2.47 -12.84 6.10
CA ASP A 160 3.67 -13.42 5.52
C ASP A 160 4.85 -12.41 5.58
N PRO A 161 5.96 -12.74 6.28
CA PRO A 161 7.13 -11.86 6.34
C PRO A 161 7.84 -11.68 5.00
N ASP A 162 7.66 -12.62 4.07
CA ASP A 162 8.33 -12.62 2.77
C ASP A 162 7.42 -12.02 1.65
N ALA A 163 6.29 -11.45 2.04
CA ALA A 163 5.42 -10.68 1.18
C ALA A 163 6.18 -9.48 0.58
N GLY A 164 6.41 -9.48 -0.74
CA GLY A 164 6.96 -8.34 -1.48
C GLY A 164 6.12 -7.05 -1.36
N PRO A 165 6.56 -5.88 -1.86
CA PRO A 165 5.91 -4.58 -1.61
C PRO A 165 4.41 -4.52 -1.96
N ALA A 166 4.00 -5.11 -3.09
CA ALA A 166 2.59 -5.17 -3.48
C ALA A 166 1.79 -6.08 -2.54
N ALA A 167 2.36 -7.23 -2.20
CA ALA A 167 1.83 -8.15 -1.20
C ALA A 167 1.72 -7.50 0.20
N GLY A 168 2.70 -6.66 0.55
CA GLY A 168 2.73 -5.89 1.79
C GLY A 168 1.58 -4.89 1.92
N LEU A 169 1.08 -4.37 0.80
CA LEU A 169 -0.12 -3.56 0.78
C LEU A 169 -1.38 -4.41 1.07
N GLY A 170 -1.49 -5.58 0.42
CA GLY A 170 -2.56 -6.55 0.71
C GLY A 170 -2.56 -7.01 2.17
N ALA A 171 -1.39 -7.34 2.71
CA ALA A 171 -1.15 -7.73 4.10
C ALA A 171 -1.51 -6.64 5.11
N ALA A 172 -1.46 -5.38 4.72
CA ALA A 172 -1.82 -4.26 5.58
C ALA A 172 -3.29 -3.83 5.46
N ILE A 173 -3.94 -4.09 4.31
CA ILE A 173 -5.35 -3.71 4.07
C ILE A 173 -6.31 -4.83 4.47
N VAL A 174 -6.10 -6.02 3.93
CA VAL A 174 -7.10 -7.11 3.97
C VAL A 174 -7.42 -7.55 5.39
N PRO A 175 -6.43 -7.78 6.30
CA PRO A 175 -6.73 -8.16 7.67
C PRO A 175 -7.65 -7.16 8.35
N VAL A 176 -7.37 -5.87 8.16
CA VAL A 176 -8.14 -4.81 8.80
C VAL A 176 -9.57 -4.78 8.27
N LEU A 177 -9.78 -4.87 6.95
CA LEU A 177 -11.12 -4.89 6.38
C LEU A 177 -11.94 -6.10 6.84
N VAL A 178 -11.32 -7.29 6.91
CA VAL A 178 -11.98 -8.51 7.40
C VAL A 178 -12.29 -8.41 8.90
N LEU A 179 -11.36 -7.91 9.71
CA LEU A 179 -11.57 -7.69 11.14
C LEU A 179 -12.73 -6.72 11.39
N LEU A 180 -12.76 -5.60 10.66
CA LEU A 180 -13.83 -4.61 10.78
C LEU A 180 -15.20 -5.20 10.39
N GLU A 181 -15.25 -6.09 9.39
CA GLU A 181 -16.48 -6.79 9.02
C GLU A 181 -16.93 -7.77 10.11
N ARG A 182 -16.00 -8.56 10.65
CA ARG A 182 -16.30 -9.54 11.71
C ARG A 182 -16.78 -8.88 13.00
N LEU A 183 -16.29 -7.68 13.28
CA LEU A 183 -16.71 -6.86 14.41
C LEU A 183 -17.98 -6.03 14.12
N GLY A 184 -18.54 -6.11 12.92
CA GLY A 184 -19.78 -5.44 12.54
C GLY A 184 -19.66 -3.94 12.26
N PHE A 185 -18.45 -3.41 12.12
CA PHE A 185 -18.23 -2.00 11.79
C PHE A 185 -18.43 -1.69 10.31
N VAL A 186 -18.27 -2.69 9.45
CA VAL A 186 -18.53 -2.64 8.00
C VAL A 186 -19.16 -3.96 7.56
N SER A 187 -19.68 -4.03 6.33
CA SER A 187 -20.30 -5.25 5.81
C SER A 187 -19.86 -5.54 4.38
N GLY A 188 -19.71 -6.82 4.03
CA GLY A 188 -19.41 -7.30 2.68
C GLY A 188 -17.94 -7.16 2.27
N MET A 189 -17.02 -6.97 3.22
CA MET A 189 -15.61 -6.73 2.92
C MET A 189 -14.89 -7.98 2.41
N THR A 190 -15.19 -9.15 2.97
CA THR A 190 -14.64 -10.45 2.54
C THR A 190 -14.97 -10.70 1.07
N ARG A 191 -16.23 -10.45 0.67
CA ARG A 191 -16.65 -10.51 -0.74
C ARG A 191 -15.92 -9.45 -1.58
N THR A 192 -15.88 -8.20 -1.11
CA THR A 192 -15.20 -7.09 -1.80
C THR A 192 -13.73 -7.40 -2.08
N VAL A 193 -13.02 -8.00 -1.12
CA VAL A 193 -11.63 -8.44 -1.27
C VAL A 193 -11.53 -9.57 -2.30
N SER A 194 -12.38 -10.58 -2.23
CA SER A 194 -12.41 -11.70 -3.18
C SER A 194 -12.69 -11.23 -4.63
N ASP A 195 -13.64 -10.32 -4.79
CA ASP A 195 -14.02 -9.76 -6.09
C ASP A 195 -12.87 -8.90 -6.64
N ALA A 196 -12.26 -8.04 -5.82
CA ALA A 196 -11.10 -7.25 -6.21
C ALA A 196 -9.90 -8.13 -6.60
N ALA A 197 -9.60 -9.18 -5.83
CA ALA A 197 -8.54 -10.13 -6.16
C ALA A 197 -8.77 -10.81 -7.52
N THR A 198 -10.01 -11.19 -7.82
CA THR A 198 -10.37 -11.81 -9.10
C THR A 198 -10.19 -10.83 -10.26
N GLN A 199 -10.66 -9.60 -10.13
CA GLN A 199 -10.53 -8.57 -11.17
C GLN A 199 -9.07 -8.19 -11.41
N ILE A 200 -8.26 -8.10 -10.35
CA ILE A 200 -6.82 -7.87 -10.46
C ILE A 200 -6.17 -9.03 -11.22
N ALA A 201 -6.48 -10.28 -10.84
CA ALA A 201 -5.93 -11.48 -11.50
C ALA A 201 -6.15 -11.47 -13.02
N GLU A 202 -7.35 -11.12 -13.46
CA GLU A 202 -7.70 -11.04 -14.88
C GLU A 202 -6.96 -9.94 -15.62
N ARG A 203 -6.61 -8.85 -14.93
CA ARG A 203 -5.97 -7.67 -15.52
C ARG A 203 -4.45 -7.76 -15.56
N LEU A 204 -3.84 -8.48 -14.63
CA LEU A 204 -2.39 -8.52 -14.39
C LEU A 204 -1.55 -8.69 -15.65
N ASP A 205 -1.93 -9.62 -16.53
CA ASP A 205 -1.18 -9.90 -17.77
C ASP A 205 -1.18 -8.71 -18.74
N SER A 206 -2.25 -7.92 -18.76
CA SER A 206 -2.37 -6.75 -19.64
C SER A 206 -1.82 -5.45 -19.04
N LEU A 207 -1.63 -5.42 -17.71
CA LEU A 207 -1.25 -4.22 -16.97
C LEU A 207 0.13 -3.69 -17.40
N PHE A 208 1.14 -4.56 -17.39
CA PHE A 208 2.53 -4.18 -17.66
C PHE A 208 2.78 -3.83 -19.14
N ASP A 209 2.01 -4.42 -20.05
CA ASP A 209 2.11 -4.15 -21.49
C ASP A 209 1.18 -3.03 -21.98
N SER A 210 0.53 -2.33 -21.04
CA SER A 210 -0.39 -1.25 -21.33
C SER A 210 0.28 -0.13 -22.14
N PRO A 211 -0.34 0.34 -23.25
CA PRO A 211 0.16 1.49 -24.00
C PRO A 211 0.36 2.74 -23.14
N ARG A 212 -0.46 2.94 -22.09
CA ARG A 212 -0.33 4.07 -21.17
C ARG A 212 0.92 3.97 -20.30
N VAL A 213 1.24 2.76 -19.83
CA VAL A 213 2.46 2.49 -19.04
C VAL A 213 3.70 2.81 -19.88
N ARG A 214 3.76 2.31 -21.12
CA ARG A 214 4.85 2.61 -22.05
C ARG A 214 4.98 4.10 -22.34
N LEU A 215 3.85 4.77 -22.63
CA LEU A 215 3.83 6.21 -22.89
C LEU A 215 4.38 7.01 -21.71
N LEU A 216 3.98 6.68 -20.47
CA LEU A 216 4.51 7.35 -19.28
C LEU A 216 6.00 7.09 -19.08
N ALA A 217 6.45 5.86 -19.31
CA ALA A 217 7.87 5.53 -19.22
C ALA A 217 8.73 6.29 -20.26
N GLU A 218 8.16 6.67 -21.40
CA GLU A 218 8.80 7.51 -22.42
C GLU A 218 8.76 9.02 -22.08
N LEU A 219 7.65 9.49 -21.51
CA LEU A 219 7.44 10.92 -21.25
C LEU A 219 8.07 11.42 -19.94
N LEU A 220 8.11 10.59 -18.90
CA LEU A 220 8.52 11.02 -17.56
C LEU A 220 10.02 11.34 -17.41
N PRO A 221 10.97 10.66 -18.08
CA PRO A 221 12.39 10.95 -17.93
C PRO A 221 12.73 12.44 -18.12
N GLY A 222 13.36 13.03 -17.10
CA GLY A 222 13.77 14.42 -17.07
C GLY A 222 12.64 15.43 -16.87
N ARG A 223 11.37 15.03 -16.77
CA ARG A 223 10.20 15.89 -16.54
C ARG A 223 9.65 15.73 -15.14
N LEU A 224 8.89 16.73 -14.67
CA LEU A 224 8.14 16.62 -13.41
C LEU A 224 6.87 15.78 -13.64
N ALA A 225 6.66 14.74 -12.83
CA ALA A 225 5.38 14.04 -12.77
C ALA A 225 4.40 14.83 -11.89
N LEU A 226 3.41 15.46 -12.50
CA LEU A 226 2.34 16.17 -11.77
C LEU A 226 1.14 15.23 -11.62
N VAL A 227 1.12 14.48 -10.53
CA VAL A 227 0.09 13.46 -10.27
C VAL A 227 -1.12 14.12 -9.62
N THR A 228 -2.30 13.95 -10.20
CA THR A 228 -3.54 14.55 -9.72
C THR A 228 -4.65 13.54 -9.61
N ALA A 229 -5.50 13.71 -8.59
CA ALA A 229 -6.61 12.83 -8.33
C ALA A 229 -7.63 13.51 -7.39
N ALA A 230 -8.84 12.96 -7.33
CA ALA A 230 -9.93 13.44 -6.47
C ALA A 230 -10.42 12.35 -5.52
N GLY A 231 -11.28 12.73 -4.58
CA GLY A 231 -11.84 11.79 -3.60
C GLY A 231 -10.81 11.17 -2.67
N SER A 232 -11.28 10.30 -1.77
CA SER A 232 -10.42 9.55 -0.87
C SER A 232 -9.62 8.50 -1.64
N ILE A 233 -10.26 7.72 -2.53
CA ILE A 233 -9.59 6.76 -3.43
C ILE A 233 -8.43 7.41 -4.19
N GLY A 234 -8.73 8.43 -5.01
CA GLY A 234 -7.72 9.05 -5.88
C GLY A 234 -6.60 9.73 -5.08
N LYS A 235 -6.91 10.40 -3.96
CA LYS A 235 -5.89 11.01 -3.09
C LYS A 235 -4.83 10.00 -2.64
N HIS A 236 -5.25 8.78 -2.30
CA HIS A 236 -4.35 7.73 -1.81
C HIS A 236 -3.60 7.05 -2.95
N ALA A 237 -4.25 6.82 -4.09
CA ALA A 237 -3.57 6.40 -5.31
C ALA A 237 -2.45 7.39 -5.71
N ALA A 238 -2.74 8.69 -5.74
CA ALA A 238 -1.76 9.72 -6.09
C ALA A 238 -0.56 9.76 -5.13
N ARG A 239 -0.78 9.47 -3.84
CA ARG A 239 0.31 9.35 -2.86
C ARG A 239 1.22 8.17 -3.17
N ARG A 240 0.64 7.00 -3.48
CA ARG A 240 1.40 5.81 -3.89
C ARG A 240 2.22 6.09 -5.16
N TRP A 241 1.62 6.73 -6.14
CA TRP A 241 2.30 7.13 -7.38
C TRP A 241 3.55 7.97 -7.13
N VAL A 242 3.44 9.02 -6.31
CA VAL A 242 4.61 9.84 -5.96
C VAL A 242 5.67 9.01 -5.26
N GLN A 243 5.29 8.16 -4.31
CA GLN A 243 6.23 7.29 -3.61
C GLN A 243 6.97 6.34 -4.56
N GLU A 244 6.27 5.70 -5.50
CA GLU A 244 6.91 4.78 -6.45
C GLU A 244 7.82 5.49 -7.43
N LEU A 245 7.40 6.64 -7.97
CA LEU A 245 8.23 7.42 -8.88
C LEU A 245 9.49 7.96 -8.18
N ASP A 246 9.38 8.41 -6.94
CA ASP A 246 10.54 8.84 -6.14
C ASP A 246 11.53 7.69 -5.91
N GLN A 247 11.04 6.45 -5.80
CA GLN A 247 11.86 5.24 -5.64
C GLN A 247 12.51 4.73 -6.94
N VAL A 248 12.07 5.17 -8.12
CA VAL A 248 12.79 4.87 -9.37
C VAL A 248 14.17 5.55 -9.35
N GLY A 249 14.25 6.75 -8.78
CA GLY A 249 15.43 7.60 -8.88
C GLY A 249 15.46 8.32 -10.23
N GLY A 250 15.67 9.63 -10.23
CA GLY A 250 15.73 10.42 -11.48
C GLY A 250 14.38 10.96 -11.98
N ILE A 251 13.25 10.51 -11.41
CA ILE A 251 11.93 11.12 -11.63
C ILE A 251 11.57 11.96 -10.41
N ALA A 252 11.28 13.24 -10.63
CA ALA A 252 10.68 14.08 -9.60
C ALA A 252 9.16 13.98 -9.72
N ALA A 253 8.46 13.64 -8.63
CA ALA A 253 7.01 13.56 -8.62
C ALA A 253 6.40 14.44 -7.53
N VAL A 254 5.27 15.07 -7.82
CA VAL A 254 4.49 15.83 -6.84
C VAL A 254 3.00 15.54 -7.03
N ARG A 255 2.27 15.46 -5.92
CA ARG A 255 0.81 15.30 -5.95
C ARG A 255 0.09 16.65 -5.88
N ARG A 256 -1.00 16.80 -6.61
CA ARG A 256 -1.99 17.89 -6.46
C ARG A 256 -3.41 17.34 -6.45
N ARG A 257 -4.37 18.15 -6.00
CA ARG A 257 -5.79 17.87 -6.20
C ARG A 257 -6.13 17.83 -7.69
N LEU A 258 -7.12 17.04 -8.08
CA LEU A 258 -7.69 17.13 -9.42
C LEU A 258 -8.19 18.57 -9.67
N PRO A 259 -7.89 19.17 -10.83
CA PRO A 259 -8.34 20.52 -11.14
C PRO A 259 -9.86 20.62 -11.11
N THR A 260 -10.40 21.58 -10.34
CA THR A 260 -11.85 21.81 -10.23
C THR A 260 -12.35 23.00 -11.06
N GLY A 261 -11.42 23.77 -11.63
CA GLY A 261 -11.74 24.92 -12.47
C GLY A 261 -10.49 25.63 -12.98
N GLN A 262 -10.70 26.80 -13.57
CA GLN A 262 -9.65 27.55 -14.27
C GLN A 262 -8.44 27.88 -13.39
N VAL A 263 -8.66 28.31 -12.15
CA VAL A 263 -7.57 28.67 -11.24
C VAL A 263 -6.65 27.47 -10.94
N ASP A 264 -7.22 26.28 -10.74
CA ASP A 264 -6.43 25.07 -10.47
C ASP A 264 -5.61 24.64 -11.69
N ALA A 265 -6.25 24.68 -12.87
CA ALA A 265 -5.64 24.33 -14.15
C ALA A 265 -4.48 25.27 -14.50
N GLU A 266 -4.69 26.58 -14.40
CA GLU A 266 -3.65 27.59 -14.63
C GLU A 266 -2.52 27.50 -13.61
N ALA A 267 -2.82 27.22 -12.34
CA ALA A 267 -1.78 27.03 -11.34
C ALA A 267 -0.89 25.80 -11.64
N GLY A 268 -1.49 24.74 -12.17
CA GLY A 268 -0.76 23.56 -12.62
C GLY A 268 0.11 23.87 -13.84
N ALA A 269 -0.45 24.55 -14.84
CA ALA A 269 0.26 24.93 -16.04
C ALA A 269 1.45 25.85 -15.74
N ARG A 270 1.28 26.85 -14.87
CA ARG A 270 2.40 27.70 -14.41
C ARG A 270 3.54 26.90 -13.78
N LEU A 271 3.22 25.84 -13.02
CA LEU A 271 4.26 24.96 -12.47
C LEU A 271 4.97 24.18 -13.57
N ALA A 272 4.23 23.70 -14.58
CA ALA A 272 4.82 23.05 -15.75
C ALA A 272 5.76 24.01 -16.51
N ASP A 273 5.29 25.21 -16.84
CA ASP A 273 6.02 26.23 -17.62
C ASP A 273 7.32 26.69 -16.95
N THR A 274 7.34 26.70 -15.61
CA THR A 274 8.51 27.12 -14.82
C THR A 274 9.46 25.97 -14.49
N THR A 275 9.08 24.73 -14.82
CA THR A 275 9.95 23.55 -14.68
C THR A 275 10.82 23.41 -15.92
N ARG A 276 12.13 23.24 -15.75
CA ARG A 276 13.14 23.26 -16.83
C ARG A 276 12.74 22.47 -18.09
N ASN A 277 12.21 21.27 -17.91
CA ASN A 277 11.81 20.36 -19.00
C ASN A 277 10.29 20.17 -19.08
N GLY A 278 9.51 21.05 -18.45
CA GLY A 278 8.07 20.91 -18.33
C GLY A 278 7.63 19.86 -17.32
N ALA A 279 6.33 19.55 -17.35
CA ALA A 279 5.70 18.52 -16.54
C ALA A 279 4.80 17.63 -17.39
N VAL A 280 4.64 16.38 -16.94
CA VAL A 280 3.62 15.46 -17.42
C VAL A 280 2.47 15.48 -16.42
N LEU A 281 1.29 15.92 -16.86
CA LEU A 281 0.09 15.87 -16.04
C LEU A 281 -0.47 14.44 -16.05
N VAL A 282 -0.45 13.78 -14.90
CA VAL A 282 -1.06 12.47 -14.72
C VAL A 282 -2.39 12.67 -14.00
N LEU A 283 -3.49 12.36 -14.69
CA LEU A 283 -4.85 12.45 -14.16
C LEU A 283 -5.31 11.04 -13.76
N LEU A 284 -5.38 10.76 -12.46
CA LEU A 284 -5.94 9.51 -11.94
C LEU A 284 -7.44 9.71 -11.71
N ARG A 285 -8.25 8.89 -12.39
CA ARG A 285 -9.71 8.96 -12.37
C ARG A 285 -10.33 7.68 -11.83
N HIS A 286 -11.51 7.77 -11.21
CA HIS A 286 -12.27 6.62 -10.71
C HIS A 286 -13.76 6.96 -10.57
N ASP A 287 -14.61 5.97 -10.27
CA ASP A 287 -16.07 6.17 -10.32
C ASP A 287 -16.64 6.85 -9.07
N ALA A 288 -15.96 6.75 -7.92
CA ALA A 288 -16.37 7.41 -6.68
C ALA A 288 -15.92 8.89 -6.55
N GLU A 289 -15.70 9.56 -7.68
CA GLU A 289 -15.30 10.97 -7.68
C GLU A 289 -16.43 11.90 -7.24
N PRO A 290 -16.13 13.02 -6.55
CA PRO A 290 -17.07 14.12 -6.40
C PRO A 290 -17.58 14.63 -7.76
N ASP A 291 -18.84 15.04 -7.82
CA ASP A 291 -19.42 15.60 -9.05
C ASP A 291 -18.74 16.90 -9.51
N GLY A 292 -18.83 17.19 -10.81
CA GLY A 292 -18.47 18.50 -11.37
C GLY A 292 -16.98 18.72 -11.66
N LEU A 293 -16.17 17.67 -11.65
CA LEU A 293 -14.72 17.77 -11.87
C LEU A 293 -14.32 17.86 -13.36
N ASP A 294 -15.17 17.38 -14.28
CA ASP A 294 -14.85 17.27 -15.70
C ASP A 294 -14.51 18.62 -16.36
N GLY A 295 -15.17 19.71 -15.92
CA GLY A 295 -14.87 21.04 -16.43
C GLY A 295 -13.43 21.49 -16.12
N GLY A 296 -12.96 21.21 -14.90
CA GLY A 296 -11.58 21.52 -14.52
C GLY A 296 -10.56 20.62 -15.22
N VAL A 297 -10.89 19.35 -15.43
CA VAL A 297 -10.08 18.40 -16.19
C VAL A 297 -9.95 18.82 -17.67
N ALA A 298 -11.06 19.24 -18.30
CA ALA A 298 -11.04 19.76 -19.66
C ALA A 298 -10.13 20.99 -19.79
N LEU A 299 -10.24 21.94 -18.86
CA LEU A 299 -9.36 23.11 -18.81
C LEU A 299 -7.89 22.74 -18.62
N ALA A 300 -7.59 21.72 -17.81
CA ALA A 300 -6.22 21.25 -17.65
C ALA A 300 -5.67 20.62 -18.95
N ARG A 301 -6.49 19.85 -19.68
CA ARG A 301 -6.11 19.28 -20.98
C ARG A 301 -5.75 20.33 -22.02
N GLU A 302 -6.38 21.50 -21.97
CA GLU A 302 -6.07 22.62 -22.87
C GLU A 302 -4.76 23.34 -22.53
N ARG A 303 -4.25 23.18 -21.30
CA ARG A 303 -3.14 23.99 -20.76
C ARG A 303 -1.81 23.26 -20.61
N PHE A 304 -1.81 21.94 -20.76
CA PHE A 304 -0.62 21.12 -20.60
C PHE A 304 -0.24 20.46 -21.91
N ASP A 305 1.06 20.49 -22.24
CA ASP A 305 1.60 19.85 -23.44
C ASP A 305 1.53 18.31 -23.39
N HIS A 306 1.63 17.76 -22.18
CA HIS A 306 1.63 16.32 -21.93
C HIS A 306 0.61 15.98 -20.85
N VAL A 307 -0.47 15.34 -21.25
CA VAL A 307 -1.53 14.87 -20.35
C VAL A 307 -1.76 13.38 -20.56
N VAL A 308 -1.68 12.62 -19.48
CA VAL A 308 -2.01 11.20 -19.46
C VAL A 308 -3.11 10.99 -18.45
N GLU A 309 -4.28 10.56 -18.92
CA GLU A 309 -5.40 10.17 -18.08
C GLU A 309 -5.47 8.66 -17.93
N ILE A 310 -5.62 8.23 -16.69
CA ILE A 310 -5.76 6.84 -16.28
C ILE A 310 -7.06 6.75 -15.49
N HIS A 311 -8.07 6.11 -16.09
CA HIS A 311 -9.28 5.73 -15.38
C HIS A 311 -9.04 4.36 -14.74
N ALA A 312 -9.41 4.23 -13.48
CA ALA A 312 -9.34 2.98 -12.75
C ALA A 312 -10.25 1.94 -13.42
N ASP A 313 -9.73 0.74 -13.60
CA ASP A 313 -10.53 -0.40 -14.03
C ASP A 313 -10.99 -1.22 -12.82
N GLY A 314 -12.08 -1.95 -13.02
CA GLY A 314 -12.72 -2.77 -12.00
C GLY A 314 -13.93 -2.11 -11.34
N GLU A 315 -14.72 -2.95 -10.68
CA GLU A 315 -15.95 -2.61 -10.01
C GLU A 315 -15.71 -2.38 -8.51
N GLY A 316 -16.04 -1.17 -8.08
CA GLY A 316 -16.07 -0.78 -6.68
C GLY A 316 -14.76 -0.18 -6.14
N PRO A 317 -14.82 0.48 -4.97
CA PRO A 317 -13.71 1.31 -4.47
C PRO A 317 -12.37 0.59 -4.28
N LEU A 318 -12.39 -0.63 -3.75
CA LEU A 318 -11.17 -1.39 -3.47
C LEU A 318 -10.46 -1.81 -4.77
N ALA A 319 -11.22 -2.36 -5.73
CA ALA A 319 -10.67 -2.78 -7.01
C ALA A 319 -10.06 -1.60 -7.77
N GLN A 320 -10.78 -0.48 -7.85
CA GLN A 320 -10.32 0.73 -8.53
C GLN A 320 -9.08 1.36 -7.88
N LEU A 321 -9.02 1.37 -6.54
CA LEU A 321 -7.85 1.86 -5.83
C LEU A 321 -6.63 0.98 -6.07
N LEU A 322 -6.78 -0.35 -5.93
CA LEU A 322 -5.70 -1.30 -6.16
C LEU A 322 -5.23 -1.24 -7.61
N ASP A 323 -6.15 -1.09 -8.57
CA ASP A 323 -5.78 -0.90 -9.96
C ASP A 323 -4.88 0.33 -10.17
N LEU A 324 -5.31 1.50 -9.71
CA LEU A 324 -4.50 2.72 -9.85
C LEU A 324 -3.13 2.59 -9.17
N VAL A 325 -3.04 1.88 -8.04
CA VAL A 325 -1.78 1.59 -7.36
C VAL A 325 -0.89 0.67 -8.21
N LEU A 326 -1.45 -0.40 -8.75
CA LEU A 326 -0.73 -1.36 -9.58
C LEU A 326 -0.24 -0.73 -10.90
N VAL A 327 -0.99 0.20 -11.48
CA VAL A 327 -0.52 0.97 -12.64
C VAL A 327 0.73 1.80 -12.28
N ALA A 328 0.81 2.34 -11.05
CA ALA A 328 1.99 3.04 -10.58
C ALA A 328 3.21 2.12 -10.52
N ASP A 329 3.03 0.92 -9.95
CA ASP A 329 4.08 -0.11 -9.87
C ASP A 329 4.55 -0.52 -11.29
N ALA A 330 3.62 -0.66 -12.24
CA ALA A 330 3.92 -0.97 -13.64
C ALA A 330 4.71 0.16 -14.35
N VAL A 331 4.35 1.43 -14.09
CA VAL A 331 5.10 2.59 -14.62
C VAL A 331 6.51 2.64 -14.02
N ALA A 332 6.65 2.42 -12.71
CA ALA A 332 7.95 2.40 -12.05
C ALA A 332 8.84 1.25 -12.57
N ALA A 333 8.27 0.05 -12.77
CA ALA A 333 8.93 -1.08 -13.41
C ALA A 333 9.46 -0.71 -14.80
N ALA A 334 8.60 -0.15 -15.65
CA ALA A 334 8.95 0.22 -17.02
C ALA A 334 10.04 1.31 -17.08
N LEU A 335 10.05 2.25 -16.12
CA LEU A 335 11.09 3.27 -16.02
C LEU A 335 12.46 2.65 -15.64
N ARG A 336 12.49 1.74 -14.66
CA ARG A 336 13.73 1.08 -14.23
C ARG A 336 14.37 0.24 -15.34
N GLU A 337 13.56 -0.44 -16.15
CA GLU A 337 14.06 -1.22 -17.30
C GLU A 337 14.78 -0.33 -18.32
N ARG A 338 14.27 0.88 -18.54
CA ARG A 338 14.88 1.84 -19.46
C ARG A 338 16.22 2.34 -18.95
N ASP A 339 16.30 2.70 -17.67
CA ASP A 339 17.55 3.15 -17.04
C ASP A 339 18.66 2.07 -17.06
N THR A 340 18.30 0.79 -17.10
CA THR A 340 19.29 -0.31 -17.26
C THR A 340 19.76 -0.54 -18.70
N THR A 341 19.04 0.00 -19.68
CA THR A 341 19.31 -0.20 -21.11
C THR A 341 20.10 0.96 -21.73
N ASP A 342 20.06 2.14 -21.12
CA ASP A 342 20.78 3.36 -21.52
C ASP A 342 22.16 3.50 -20.82
#